data_AF-N6VR32-F1
#
_entry.id   AF-N6VR32-F1
#
_cell.length_a   1.000
_cell.length_b   1.000
_cell.length_c   1.000
_cell.angle_alpha   90.00
_cell.angle_beta   90.00
_cell.angle_gamma   90.00
#
_symmetry.space_group_name_H-M   'P 1'
#
loop_
_entity.id
_entity.type
_entity.pdbx_description
1 polymer ?
#
loop_
_entity_poly.entity_id
_entity_poly.type
_entity_poly.pdbx_seq_one_letter_code
_entity_poly.pdbx_strand_id
1 'polypeptide(L)'
;MKNDIPLNLSNSINYLINSVKEFRKGNEEMLSLIKQLSNVLDNVEKTLNIIEDKLLIIIERQKSGKEINHYVLEKFVENIENLSHVLENVDKISRSLNLEIEKHESSINNLEDTIEKLKDIDAKISKNVELELKRIHEVIDTNRSELKYISDRCDALNERLKDLLQEIDSLIS
;
A
#
# COMPACT_ATOMS: atom_id res chain seq x y z
N MET A 1 -27.65 -3.18 -44.11
CA MET A 1 -27.40 -3.86 -42.82
C MET A 1 -26.16 -4.76 -42.78
N LYS A 2 -25.55 -5.19 -43.91
CA LYS A 2 -24.29 -5.99 -43.87
C LYS A 2 -23.00 -5.17 -43.70
N ASN A 3 -23.02 -3.86 -43.93
CA ASN A 3 -21.84 -3.00 -43.83
C ASN A 3 -21.58 -2.43 -42.42
N ASP A 4 -22.50 -2.61 -41.48
CA ASP A 4 -22.41 -2.01 -40.14
C ASP A 4 -21.65 -2.91 -39.14
N ILE A 5 -21.64 -4.23 -39.38
CA ILE A 5 -21.05 -5.21 -38.46
C ILE A 5 -19.52 -5.05 -38.32
N PRO A 6 -18.73 -4.93 -39.42
CA PRO A 6 -17.28 -4.75 -39.31
C PRO A 6 -16.91 -3.42 -38.64
N LEU A 7 -17.68 -2.37 -38.90
CA LEU A 7 -17.45 -1.03 -38.37
C LEU A 7 -17.77 -0.96 -36.87
N ASN A 8 -18.82 -1.65 -36.44
CA ASN A 8 -19.19 -1.76 -35.03
C ASN A 8 -18.17 -2.60 -34.24
N LEU A 9 -17.68 -3.69 -34.82
CA LEU A 9 -16.63 -4.52 -34.24
C LEU A 9 -15.31 -3.75 -34.03
N SER A 10 -14.85 -3.01 -35.04
CA SER A 10 -13.64 -2.18 -34.90
C SER A 10 -13.79 -1.10 -33.82
N ASN A 11 -14.97 -0.49 -33.69
CA ASN A 11 -15.25 0.48 -32.63
C ASN A 11 -15.24 -0.16 -31.24
N SER A 12 -15.87 -1.33 -31.07
CA SER A 12 -15.86 -2.07 -29.81
C SER A 12 -14.45 -2.49 -29.40
N ILE A 13 -13.62 -2.90 -30.36
CA ILE A 13 -12.22 -3.25 -30.12
C ILE A 13 -11.40 -2.04 -29.68
N ASN A 14 -11.55 -0.90 -30.37
CA ASN A 14 -10.84 0.32 -30.00
C ASN A 14 -11.24 0.79 -28.59
N TYR A 15 -12.53 0.66 -28.25
CA TYR A 15 -13.01 0.93 -26.90
C TYR A 15 -12.31 0.01 -25.88
N LEU A 16 -12.28 -1.31 -26.12
CA LEU A 16 -11.61 -2.27 -25.24
C LEU A 16 -10.12 -1.93 -25.04
N ILE A 17 -9.39 -1.63 -26.11
CA ILE A 17 -7.98 -1.26 -26.03
C ILE A 17 -7.78 -0.02 -25.14
N ASN A 18 -8.65 0.98 -25.30
CA ASN A 18 -8.56 2.19 -24.48
C ASN A 18 -8.90 1.91 -23.02
N SER A 19 -9.95 1.13 -22.74
CA SER A 19 -10.31 0.73 -21.37
C SER A 19 -9.19 -0.06 -20.69
N VAL A 20 -8.52 -0.99 -21.39
CA VAL A 20 -7.39 -1.74 -20.83
C VAL A 20 -6.20 -0.81 -20.55
N LYS A 21 -5.93 0.18 -21.40
CA LYS A 21 -4.88 1.18 -21.15
C LYS A 21 -5.19 2.08 -19.95
N GLU A 22 -6.42 2.54 -19.83
CA GLU A 22 -6.88 3.34 -18.69
C GLU A 22 -6.80 2.52 -17.40
N PHE A 23 -7.19 1.25 -17.44
CA PHE A 23 -7.06 0.33 -16.32
C PHE A 23 -5.60 0.13 -15.90
N ARG A 24 -4.68 -0.06 -16.85
CA ARG A 24 -3.24 -0.12 -16.57
C ARG A 24 -2.76 1.15 -15.87
N LYS A 25 -3.13 2.32 -16.40
CA LYS A 25 -2.78 3.61 -15.81
C LYS A 25 -3.29 3.74 -14.37
N GLY A 26 -4.52 3.31 -14.09
CA GLY A 26 -5.06 3.29 -12.72
C GLY A 26 -4.23 2.40 -11.77
N ASN A 27 -3.73 1.26 -12.26
CA ASN A 27 -2.83 0.40 -11.47
C ASN A 27 -1.44 1.03 -11.25
N GLU A 28 -0.92 1.78 -12.23
CA GLU A 28 0.33 2.55 -12.09
C GLU A 28 0.18 3.70 -11.07
N GLU A 29 -0.96 4.39 -11.08
CA GLU A 29 -1.30 5.42 -10.08
C GLU A 29 -1.40 4.81 -8.68
N MET A 30 -2.02 3.63 -8.55
CA MET A 30 -2.06 2.87 -7.30
C MET A 30 -0.66 2.52 -6.79
N LEU A 31 0.25 2.07 -7.66
CA LEU A 31 1.65 1.82 -7.29
C LEU A 31 2.32 3.07 -6.71
N SER A 32 2.02 4.25 -7.27
CA SER A 32 2.53 5.51 -6.75
C SER A 32 2.02 5.82 -5.33
N LEU A 33 0.75 5.53 -5.04
CA LEU A 33 0.17 5.70 -3.69
C LEU A 33 0.81 4.74 -2.69
N ILE A 34 1.03 3.48 -3.08
CA ILE A 34 1.70 2.47 -2.26
C ILE A 34 3.12 2.94 -1.89
N LYS A 35 3.88 3.48 -2.85
CA LYS A 35 5.22 4.05 -2.57
C LYS A 35 5.17 5.22 -1.58
N GLN A 36 4.14 6.07 -1.64
CA GLN A 36 3.97 7.16 -0.68
C GLN A 36 3.72 6.63 0.73
N LEU A 37 2.90 5.58 0.89
CA LEU A 37 2.68 4.93 2.18
C LEU A 37 3.96 4.32 2.75
N SER A 38 4.78 3.67 1.90
CA SER A 38 6.10 3.17 2.33
C SER A 38 6.99 4.29 2.87
N ASN A 39 7.04 5.44 2.20
CA ASN A 39 7.81 6.60 2.68
C ASN A 39 7.28 7.15 4.03
N VAL A 40 5.96 7.07 4.26
CA VAL A 40 5.38 7.44 5.56
C VAL A 40 5.90 6.49 6.65
N LEU A 41 5.92 5.17 6.39
CA LEU A 41 6.48 4.19 7.33
C LEU A 41 7.97 4.41 7.61
N ASP A 42 8.77 4.75 6.60
CA ASP A 42 10.18 5.11 6.80
C ASP A 42 10.36 6.29 7.77
N ASN A 43 9.46 7.27 7.70
CA ASN A 43 9.50 8.43 8.59
C ASN A 43 9.00 8.09 9.99
N VAL A 44 8.00 7.21 10.13
CA VAL A 44 7.56 6.68 11.42
C VAL A 44 8.72 5.94 12.10
N GLU A 45 9.41 5.06 11.37
CA GLU A 45 10.55 4.31 11.89
C GLU A 45 11.70 5.23 12.36
N LYS A 46 12.06 6.24 11.57
CA LYS A 46 13.07 7.24 11.98
C LYS A 46 12.64 7.97 13.25
N THR A 47 11.35 8.30 13.36
CA THR A 47 10.82 8.98 14.55
C THR A 47 10.86 8.05 15.76
N LEU A 48 10.56 6.77 15.58
CA LEU A 48 10.68 5.76 16.64
C LEU A 48 12.10 5.58 17.14
N ASN A 49 13.10 5.57 16.25
CA ASN A 49 14.50 5.50 16.68
C ASN A 49 14.89 6.70 17.56
N ILE A 50 14.42 7.91 17.22
CA ILE A 50 14.65 9.11 18.05
C ILE A 50 13.94 9.00 19.41
N ILE A 51 12.76 8.38 19.42
CA ILE A 51 12.00 8.12 20.65
C ILE A 51 12.80 7.15 21.52
N GLU A 52 13.18 5.98 21.01
CA GLU A 52 14.01 4.98 21.68
C GLU A 52 15.27 5.60 22.31
N ASP A 53 16.05 6.38 21.54
CA ASP A 53 17.25 7.06 22.04
C ASP A 53 16.95 7.98 23.24
N LYS A 54 15.84 8.71 23.19
CA LYS A 54 15.42 9.60 24.29
C LYS A 54 14.93 8.81 25.50
N LEU A 55 14.24 7.69 25.29
CA LEU A 55 13.79 6.81 26.38
C LEU A 55 14.99 6.24 27.15
N LEU A 56 16.03 5.81 26.44
CA LEU A 56 17.27 5.33 27.07
C LEU A 56 17.89 6.39 27.99
N ILE A 57 17.97 7.64 27.54
CA ILE A 57 18.47 8.75 28.36
C ILE A 57 17.61 8.95 29.62
N ILE A 58 16.28 8.85 29.50
CA ILE A 58 15.36 8.97 30.64
C ILE A 58 15.62 7.85 31.65
N ILE A 59 15.73 6.61 31.18
CA ILE A 59 16.01 5.43 32.02
C ILE A 59 17.35 5.58 32.75
N GLU A 60 18.41 6.02 32.07
CA GLU A 60 19.72 6.24 32.69
C GLU A 60 19.68 7.31 33.79
N ARG A 61 18.91 8.38 33.59
CA ARG A 61 18.72 9.44 34.59
C ARG A 61 17.99 8.90 35.82
N GLN A 62 16.94 8.10 35.62
CA GLN A 62 16.21 7.46 36.72
C GLN A 62 17.11 6.54 37.53
N LYS A 63 17.87 5.67 36.87
CA LYS A 63 18.86 4.77 37.52
C LYS A 63 19.91 5.53 38.32
N SER A 64 20.26 6.73 37.88
CA SER A 64 21.20 7.63 38.57
C SER A 64 20.55 8.42 39.72
N GLY A 65 19.27 8.20 40.03
CA GLY A 65 18.53 8.93 41.05
C GLY A 65 18.24 10.40 40.69
N LYS A 66 18.40 10.78 39.41
CA LYS A 66 18.10 12.13 38.94
C LYS A 66 16.62 12.25 38.63
N GLU A 67 16.04 13.38 39.00
CA GLU A 67 14.64 13.68 38.69
C GLU A 67 14.40 13.73 37.17
N ILE A 68 13.29 13.13 36.75
CA ILE A 68 12.79 13.19 35.39
C ILE A 68 11.70 14.27 35.32
N ASN A 69 11.78 15.13 34.30
CA ASN A 69 10.76 16.15 34.10
C ASN A 69 9.46 15.50 33.61
N HIS A 70 8.41 15.58 34.42
CA HIS A 70 7.10 15.00 34.13
C HIS A 70 6.47 15.53 32.83
N TYR A 71 6.62 16.83 32.55
CA TYR A 71 6.14 17.42 31.28
C TYR A 71 6.83 16.83 30.05
N VAL A 72 8.11 16.47 30.18
CA VAL A 72 8.86 15.82 29.09
C VAL A 72 8.34 14.40 28.86
N LEU A 73 8.02 13.66 29.94
CA LEU A 73 7.41 12.33 29.85
C LEU A 73 6.00 12.38 29.22
N GLU A 74 5.14 13.31 29.65
CA GLU A 74 3.81 13.48 29.04
C GLU A 74 3.90 13.76 27.53
N LYS A 75 4.78 14.69 27.13
CA LYS A 75 5.01 14.97 25.70
C LYS A 75 5.61 13.79 24.94
N PHE A 76 6.36 12.94 25.62
CA PHE A 76 6.93 11.74 25.04
C PHE A 76 5.85 10.70 24.75
N VAL A 77 4.95 10.46 25.71
CA VAL A 77 3.78 9.59 25.54
C VAL A 77 2.87 10.10 24.43
N GLU A 78 2.55 11.40 24.41
CA GLU A 78 1.70 12.00 23.36
C GLU A 78 2.27 11.76 21.95
N ASN A 79 3.59 11.81 21.77
CA ASN A 79 4.22 11.53 20.47
C ASN A 79 4.08 10.05 20.06
N ILE A 80 4.20 9.12 21.01
CA ILE A 80 4.04 7.69 20.77
C ILE A 80 2.59 7.36 20.43
N GLU A 81 1.62 7.94 21.13
CA GLU A 81 0.19 7.82 20.82
C GLU A 81 -0.14 8.35 19.42
N ASN A 82 0.41 9.52 19.06
CA ASN A 82 0.24 10.08 17.72
C ASN A 82 0.81 9.16 16.62
N LEU A 83 1.95 8.51 16.86
CA LEU A 83 2.51 7.55 15.90
C LEU A 83 1.65 6.29 15.78
N SER A 84 1.06 5.81 16.87
CA SER A 84 0.10 4.70 16.85
C SER A 84 -1.08 5.01 15.92
N HIS A 85 -1.68 6.21 16.04
CA HIS A 85 -2.75 6.65 15.15
C HIS A 85 -2.33 6.74 13.68
N VAL A 86 -1.10 7.17 13.40
CA VAL A 86 -0.56 7.18 12.03
C VAL A 86 -0.47 5.77 11.47
N LEU A 87 0.06 4.81 12.23
CA LEU A 87 0.16 3.41 11.80
C LEU A 87 -1.22 2.77 11.59
N GLU A 88 -2.18 3.01 12.48
CA GLU A 88 -3.57 2.56 12.29
C GLU A 88 -4.17 3.07 10.98
N ASN A 89 -3.89 4.32 10.61
CA ASN A 89 -4.36 4.90 9.36
C ASN A 89 -3.68 4.28 8.15
N VAL A 90 -2.35 4.06 8.21
CA VAL A 90 -1.61 3.36 7.14
C VAL A 90 -2.15 1.95 6.94
N ASP A 91 -2.41 1.22 8.02
CA ASP A 91 -2.98 -0.12 8.00
C ASP A 91 -4.39 -0.15 7.35
N LYS A 92 -5.29 0.76 7.75
CA LYS A 92 -6.62 0.89 7.13
C LYS A 92 -6.54 1.17 5.62
N ILE A 93 -5.65 2.07 5.21
CA ILE A 93 -5.45 2.38 3.79
C ILE A 93 -4.89 1.15 3.05
N SER A 94 -3.88 0.49 3.63
CA SER A 94 -3.26 -0.72 3.06
C SER A 94 -4.30 -1.83 2.82
N ARG A 95 -5.17 -2.11 3.80
CA ARG A 95 -6.28 -3.07 3.65
C ARG A 95 -7.25 -2.67 2.54
N SER A 96 -7.58 -1.38 2.44
CA SER A 96 -8.48 -0.89 1.39
C SER A 96 -7.88 -1.05 -0.01
N LEU A 97 -6.58 -0.80 -0.16
CA LEU A 97 -5.86 -1.00 -1.41
C LEU A 97 -5.75 -2.48 -1.78
N ASN A 98 -5.53 -3.38 -0.81
CA ASN A 98 -5.51 -4.83 -1.05
C ASN A 98 -6.85 -5.32 -1.62
N LEU A 99 -7.98 -4.89 -1.04
CA LEU A 99 -9.30 -5.24 -1.57
C LEU A 99 -9.51 -4.74 -3.00
N GLU A 100 -8.98 -3.56 -3.32
CA GLU A 100 -9.08 -3.03 -4.69
C GLU A 100 -8.24 -3.85 -5.67
N ILE A 101 -7.04 -4.29 -5.27
CA ILE A 101 -6.21 -5.20 -6.07
C ILE A 101 -6.95 -6.52 -6.36
N GLU A 102 -7.64 -7.10 -5.38
CA GLU A 102 -8.42 -8.33 -5.57
C GLU A 102 -9.55 -8.14 -6.60
N LYS A 103 -10.24 -6.99 -6.58
CA LYS A 103 -11.23 -6.64 -7.61
C LYS A 103 -10.59 -6.46 -8.98
N HIS A 104 -9.41 -5.87 -9.03
CA HIS A 104 -8.67 -5.67 -10.25
C HIS A 104 -8.25 -7.00 -10.89
N GLU A 105 -7.79 -7.97 -10.10
CA GLU A 105 -7.48 -9.32 -10.58
C GLU A 105 -8.71 -10.03 -11.16
N SER A 106 -9.86 -9.95 -10.48
CA SER A 106 -11.12 -10.47 -11.01
C SER A 106 -11.51 -9.83 -12.35
N SER A 107 -11.29 -8.52 -12.47
CA SER A 107 -11.53 -7.79 -13.72
C SER A 107 -10.61 -8.26 -14.85
N ILE A 108 -9.36 -8.62 -14.54
CA ILE A 108 -8.43 -9.17 -15.54
C ILE A 108 -8.86 -10.55 -16.01
N ASN A 109 -9.29 -11.44 -15.11
CA ASN A 109 -9.78 -12.76 -15.51
C ASN A 109 -10.94 -12.65 -16.53
N ASN A 110 -11.86 -11.70 -16.32
CA ASN A 110 -12.94 -11.42 -17.28
C ASN A 110 -12.42 -10.86 -18.63
N LEU A 111 -11.33 -10.09 -18.61
CA LEU A 111 -10.70 -9.59 -19.82
C LEU A 111 -9.98 -10.70 -20.59
N GLU A 112 -9.36 -11.66 -19.91
CA GLU A 112 -8.76 -12.85 -20.54
C GLU A 112 -9.79 -13.66 -21.33
N ASP A 113 -10.96 -13.91 -20.76
CA ASP A 113 -12.10 -14.55 -21.45
C ASP A 113 -12.54 -13.77 -22.71
N THR A 114 -12.47 -12.43 -22.65
CA THR A 114 -12.82 -11.57 -23.77
C THR A 114 -11.76 -11.64 -24.88
N ILE A 115 -10.48 -11.69 -24.51
CA ILE A 115 -9.37 -11.85 -25.46
C ILE A 115 -9.44 -13.20 -26.16
N GLU A 116 -9.76 -14.27 -25.45
CA GLU A 116 -9.86 -15.61 -26.04
C GLU A 116 -10.91 -15.62 -27.16
N LYS A 117 -12.07 -15.00 -26.92
CA LYS A 117 -13.10 -14.81 -27.96
C LYS A 117 -12.65 -13.92 -29.12
N LEU A 118 -11.76 -12.96 -28.88
CA LEU A 118 -11.21 -12.09 -29.92
C LEU A 118 -10.11 -12.75 -30.76
N LYS A 119 -9.40 -13.77 -30.24
CA LYS A 119 -8.40 -14.54 -31.02
C LYS A 119 -9.01 -15.20 -32.24
N ASP A 120 -10.24 -15.69 -32.09
CA ASP A 120 -11.00 -16.30 -33.18
C ASP A 120 -11.41 -15.29 -34.27
N ILE A 121 -11.27 -13.99 -33.99
CA ILE A 121 -11.72 -12.89 -34.85
C ILE A 121 -10.53 -12.13 -35.46
N ASP A 122 -9.53 -11.74 -34.67
CA ASP A 122 -8.36 -10.99 -35.14
C ASP A 122 -7.12 -11.21 -34.25
N ALA A 123 -6.12 -11.91 -34.82
CA ALA A 123 -4.88 -12.26 -34.13
C ALA A 123 -3.98 -11.06 -33.80
N LYS A 124 -4.00 -9.97 -34.59
CA LYS A 124 -3.12 -8.81 -34.36
C LYS A 124 -3.64 -7.94 -33.22
N ILE A 125 -4.96 -7.80 -33.14
CA ILE A 125 -5.65 -7.06 -32.07
C ILE A 125 -5.51 -7.82 -30.76
N SER A 126 -5.79 -9.13 -30.78
CA SER A 126 -5.63 -10.00 -29.61
C SER A 126 -4.22 -9.85 -28.99
N LYS A 127 -3.17 -9.91 -29.81
CA LYS A 127 -1.78 -9.74 -29.34
C LYS A 127 -1.52 -8.41 -28.63
N ASN A 128 -2.12 -7.31 -29.08
CA ASN A 128 -1.94 -6.02 -28.43
C ASN A 128 -2.62 -5.97 -27.06
N VAL A 129 -3.83 -6.52 -26.93
CA VAL A 129 -4.55 -6.57 -25.66
C VAL A 129 -3.85 -7.52 -24.68
N GLU A 130 -3.36 -8.67 -25.16
CA GLU A 130 -2.55 -9.61 -24.37
C GLU A 130 -1.28 -8.96 -23.80
N LEU A 131 -0.56 -8.19 -24.62
CA LEU A 131 0.64 -7.48 -24.17
C LEU A 131 0.32 -6.47 -23.06
N GLU A 132 -0.82 -5.77 -23.14
CA GLU A 132 -1.23 -4.85 -22.09
C GLU A 132 -1.69 -5.57 -20.83
N LEU A 133 -2.44 -6.69 -20.95
CA LEU A 133 -2.79 -7.51 -19.78
C LEU A 133 -1.56 -8.04 -19.06
N LYS A 134 -0.56 -8.52 -19.79
CA LYS A 134 0.69 -8.98 -19.18
C LYS A 134 1.35 -7.87 -18.35
N ARG A 135 1.38 -6.64 -18.87
CA ARG A 135 1.90 -5.48 -18.13
C ARG A 135 1.05 -5.16 -16.91
N ILE A 136 -0.28 -5.26 -17.00
CA ILE A 136 -1.16 -5.05 -15.86
C ILE A 136 -0.88 -6.10 -14.77
N HIS A 137 -0.75 -7.37 -15.12
CA HIS A 137 -0.38 -8.45 -14.20
C HIS A 137 0.94 -8.14 -13.49
N GLU A 138 1.98 -7.75 -14.23
CA GLU A 138 3.27 -7.34 -13.65
C GLU A 138 3.13 -6.19 -12.64
N VAL A 139 2.29 -5.19 -12.93
CA VAL A 139 2.03 -4.07 -12.01
C VAL A 139 1.23 -4.50 -10.79
N ILE A 140 0.23 -5.38 -10.95
CA ILE A 140 -0.57 -5.90 -9.84
C ILE A 140 0.29 -6.75 -8.89
N ASP A 141 1.11 -7.64 -9.43
CA ASP A 141 2.02 -8.46 -8.62
C ASP A 141 3.01 -7.59 -7.83
N THR A 142 3.48 -6.50 -8.45
CA THR A 142 4.30 -5.49 -7.77
C THR A 142 3.51 -4.82 -6.65
N ASN A 143 2.28 -4.34 -6.93
CA ASN A 143 1.43 -3.69 -5.92
C ASN A 143 1.16 -4.62 -4.72
N ARG A 144 0.90 -5.91 -4.96
CA ARG A 144 0.71 -6.92 -3.90
C ARG A 144 1.95 -7.08 -3.03
N SER A 145 3.10 -7.23 -3.67
CA SER A 145 4.37 -7.44 -2.97
C SER A 145 4.72 -6.24 -2.09
N GLU A 146 4.53 -5.02 -2.62
CA GLU A 146 4.77 -3.78 -1.89
C GLU A 146 3.76 -3.55 -0.76
N LEU A 147 2.46 -3.84 -0.95
CA LEU A 147 1.48 -3.75 0.13
C LEU A 147 1.73 -4.77 1.24
N LYS A 148 2.16 -5.99 0.88
CA LYS A 148 2.58 -6.98 1.86
C LYS A 148 3.74 -6.44 2.70
N TYR A 149 4.75 -5.87 2.05
CA TYR A 149 5.87 -5.23 2.75
C TYR A 149 5.42 -4.11 3.70
N ILE A 150 4.48 -3.25 3.27
CA ILE A 150 3.89 -2.20 4.12
C ILE A 150 3.15 -2.81 5.31
N SER A 151 2.37 -3.86 5.10
CA SER A 151 1.65 -4.56 6.18
C SER A 151 2.61 -5.13 7.21
N ASP A 152 3.60 -5.91 6.76
CA ASP A 152 4.59 -6.55 7.63
C ASP A 152 5.37 -5.50 8.45
N ARG A 153 5.72 -4.35 7.83
CA ARG A 153 6.38 -3.24 8.54
C ARG A 153 5.46 -2.51 9.50
N CYS A 154 4.20 -2.31 9.15
CA CYS A 154 3.22 -1.69 10.04
C CYS A 154 3.07 -2.53 11.31
N ASP A 155 2.96 -3.85 11.17
CA ASP A 155 2.89 -4.79 12.30
C ASP A 155 4.15 -4.70 13.18
N ALA A 156 5.34 -4.73 12.56
CA ALA A 156 6.60 -4.62 13.30
C ALA A 156 6.73 -3.29 14.07
N LEU A 157 6.33 -2.16 13.47
CA LEU A 157 6.37 -0.85 14.13
C LEU A 157 5.32 -0.73 15.23
N ASN A 158 4.15 -1.32 15.06
CA ASN A 158 3.12 -1.40 16.08
C ASN A 158 3.58 -2.18 17.31
N GLU A 159 4.25 -3.32 17.13
CA GLU A 159 4.81 -4.08 18.26
C GLU A 159 5.91 -3.28 18.98
N ARG A 160 6.81 -2.63 18.24
CA ARG A 160 7.82 -1.73 18.85
C ARG A 160 7.20 -0.61 19.67
N LEU A 161 6.14 0.02 19.19
CA LEU A 161 5.41 1.06 19.94
C LEU A 161 4.82 0.51 21.24
N LYS A 162 4.25 -0.70 21.22
CA LYS A 162 3.70 -1.34 22.43
C LYS A 162 4.79 -1.59 23.46
N ASP A 163 5.95 -2.10 23.04
CA ASP A 163 7.09 -2.34 23.93
C ASP A 163 7.56 -1.04 24.60
N LEU A 164 7.64 0.06 23.83
CA LEU A 164 8.02 1.36 24.37
C LEU A 164 7.01 1.92 25.38
N LEU A 165 5.71 1.78 25.10
CA LEU A 165 4.66 2.19 26.05
C LEU A 165 4.74 1.41 27.36
N GLN A 166 4.92 0.08 27.29
CA GLN A 166 5.08 -0.76 28.48
C GLN A 166 6.33 -0.38 29.29
N GLU A 167 7.44 -0.07 28.61
CA GLU A 167 8.65 0.39 29.30
C GLU A 167 8.40 1.72 30.01
N ILE A 168 7.75 2.70 29.36
CA ILE A 168 7.40 3.98 29.99
C ILE A 168 6.47 3.79 31.20
N ASP A 169 5.42 2.95 31.08
CA ASP A 169 4.49 2.67 32.19
C ASP A 169 5.23 2.14 33.42
N SER A 170 6.27 1.32 33.21
CA SER A 170 7.12 0.82 34.29
C SER A 170 7.99 1.89 34.96
N LEU A 171 8.30 3.00 34.26
CA LEU A 171 9.06 4.12 34.83
C LEU A 171 8.20 5.06 35.67
N ILE A 172 6.89 5.10 35.38
CA ILE A 172 5.92 6.01 36.03
C ILE A 172 5.22 5.35 37.23
N SER A 173 5.14 4.02 37.26
CA SER A 173 4.55 3.21 38.36
C SER A 173 5.44 3.13 39.60
#